data_AF-A0AA92VUR8-F1
#
_entry.id   AF-A0AA92VUR8-F1
#
_cell.length_a   1.000
_cell.length_b   1.000
_cell.length_c   1.000
_cell.angle_alpha   90.00
_cell.angle_beta   90.00
_cell.angle_gamma   90.00
#
_symmetry.space_group_name_H-M   'P 1'
#
loop_
_entity.id
_entity.type
_entity.pdbx_description
1 polymer ?
#
loop_
_entity_poly.entity_id
_entity_poly.type
_entity_poly.pdbx_seq_one_letter_code
_entity_poly.pdbx_strand_id
1 'polypeptide(L)'
;MPEICFGNNLMTITSTRTTASYELWKVNTFTYGTTTGISQLQTSSKFSLEEDRIIVDGTNNKINAFALDGKAIGLSPTTAEGKTIINLNALTHGVYIIKINNKSIKVARQ
;
A
#
# COMPACT_ATOMS: atom_id res chain seq x y z
N MET A 1 15.11 12.83 -8.43
CA MET A 1 14.58 12.70 -9.81
C MET A 1 15.42 11.64 -10.50
N PRO A 2 14.85 10.59 -11.11
CA PRO A 2 15.64 9.65 -11.89
C PRO A 2 16.16 10.31 -13.17
N GLU A 3 17.32 9.88 -13.63
CA GLU A 3 17.83 10.17 -14.97
C GLU A 3 17.34 9.07 -15.91
N ILE A 4 16.88 9.46 -17.11
CA ILE A 4 16.34 8.55 -18.11
C ILE A 4 17.09 8.76 -19.42
N CYS A 5 17.72 7.70 -19.91
CA CYS A 5 18.52 7.70 -21.13
C CYS A 5 17.99 6.66 -22.12
N PHE A 6 17.97 7.04 -23.40
CA PHE A 6 17.56 6.18 -24.51
C PHE A 6 18.75 5.95 -25.44
N GLY A 7 19.09 4.69 -25.69
CA GLY A 7 20.22 4.34 -26.56
C GLY A 7 20.43 2.83 -26.64
N ASN A 8 21.07 2.36 -27.72
CA ASN A 8 21.35 0.93 -27.94
C ASN A 8 20.12 0.02 -27.81
N ASN A 9 18.96 0.46 -28.33
CA ASN A 9 17.66 -0.20 -28.20
C ASN A 9 17.19 -0.47 -26.76
N LEU A 10 17.74 0.26 -25.79
CA LEU A 10 17.38 0.20 -24.38
C LEU A 10 16.88 1.57 -23.89
N MET A 11 15.92 1.52 -22.97
CA MET A 11 15.65 2.59 -22.02
C MET A 11 16.38 2.26 -20.72
N THR A 12 17.27 3.14 -20.27
CA THR A 12 17.98 3.00 -18.99
C THR A 12 17.51 4.07 -18.02
N ILE A 13 17.13 3.64 -16.82
CA ILE A 13 16.69 4.53 -15.74
C ILE A 13 17.68 4.41 -14.59
N THR A 14 18.27 5.53 -14.22
CA THR A 14 19.20 5.63 -13.11
C THR A 14 18.58 6.45 -11.99
N SER A 15 18.50 5.85 -10.81
CA SER A 15 18.12 6.52 -9.57
C SER A 15 19.28 6.50 -8.58
N THR A 16 19.15 7.19 -7.45
CA THR A 16 20.15 7.17 -6.38
C THR A 16 20.40 5.78 -5.78
N ARG A 17 19.46 4.83 -5.91
CA ARG A 17 19.56 3.48 -5.31
C ARG A 17 19.75 2.36 -6.32
N THR A 18 19.30 2.53 -7.56
CA THR A 18 19.31 1.46 -8.55
C THR A 18 19.35 2.00 -9.97
N THR A 19 19.95 1.20 -10.85
CA THR A 19 19.86 1.35 -12.31
C THR A 19 19.07 0.16 -12.86
N ALA A 20 18.16 0.41 -13.78
CA ALA A 20 17.42 -0.62 -14.49
C ALA A 20 17.40 -0.32 -15.99
N SER A 21 17.44 -1.35 -16.82
CA SER A 21 17.41 -1.22 -18.28
C SER A 21 16.31 -2.12 -18.85
N TYR A 22 15.58 -1.60 -19.84
CA TYR A 22 14.48 -2.27 -20.51
C TYR A 22 14.66 -2.18 -22.02
N GLU A 23 14.32 -3.24 -22.76
CA GLU A 23 14.30 -3.19 -24.22
C GLU A 23 13.22 -2.23 -24.71
N LEU A 24 13.60 -1.29 -25.59
CA LEU A 24 12.75 -0.16 -25.96
C LEU A 24 11.45 -0.60 -26.63
N TRP A 25 11.49 -1.68 -27.42
CA TRP A 25 10.31 -2.24 -28.09
C TRP A 25 9.29 -2.88 -27.14
N LYS A 26 9.66 -3.14 -25.88
CA LYS A 26 8.76 -3.64 -24.83
C LYS A 26 8.15 -2.52 -23.98
N VAL A 27 8.61 -1.27 -24.13
CA VAL A 27 8.19 -0.15 -23.30
C VAL A 27 7.15 0.68 -24.04
N ASN A 28 5.87 0.54 -23.65
CA ASN A 28 4.76 1.34 -24.20
C ASN A 28 4.48 2.60 -23.36
N THR A 29 4.52 2.47 -22.04
CA THR A 29 4.29 3.55 -21.08
C THR A 29 5.25 3.38 -19.90
N PHE A 30 5.85 4.47 -19.44
CA PHE A 30 6.66 4.50 -18.22
C PHE A 30 6.11 5.52 -17.24
N THR A 31 5.86 5.09 -16.00
CA THR A 31 5.36 5.95 -14.92
C THR A 31 6.31 5.84 -13.73
N TYR A 32 6.72 7.00 -13.20
CA TYR A 32 7.53 7.08 -11.98
C TYR A 32 6.87 8.02 -10.98
N GLY A 33 7.13 7.80 -9.69
CA GLY A 33 6.58 8.62 -8.61
C GLY A 33 7.35 8.42 -7.30
N THR A 34 7.09 9.30 -6.34
CA THR A 34 7.65 9.18 -4.99
C THR A 34 7.07 7.95 -4.31
N THR A 35 7.87 6.90 -4.14
CA THR A 35 7.49 5.76 -3.32
C THR A 35 7.86 6.08 -1.87
N THR A 36 6.87 6.07 -0.98
CA THR A 36 7.16 5.85 0.45
C THR A 36 7.72 4.42 0.54
N GLY A 37 8.87 4.15 1.15
CA GLY A 37 9.48 2.80 1.26
C GLY A 37 8.63 1.71 1.95
N ILE A 38 7.33 1.94 2.11
CA ILE A 38 6.30 1.03 2.58
C ILE A 38 5.77 0.26 1.37
N SER A 39 6.25 -0.97 1.20
CA SER A 39 5.69 -1.96 0.29
C SER A 39 4.26 -2.31 0.71
N GLN A 40 3.35 -2.48 -0.25
CA GLN A 40 2.06 -3.11 -0.03
C GLN A 40 2.30 -4.48 0.65
N LEU A 41 1.52 -4.80 1.68
CA LEU A 41 1.67 -6.04 2.43
C LEU A 41 1.84 -7.23 1.46
N GLN A 42 2.93 -7.98 1.63
CA GLN A 42 2.91 -9.38 1.22
C GLN A 42 1.72 -10.01 1.94
N THR A 43 0.73 -10.47 1.19
CA THR A 43 -0.46 -11.17 1.66
C THR A 43 -0.04 -12.46 2.35
N SER A 44 0.44 -12.37 3.60
CA SER A 44 0.39 -13.51 4.50
C SER A 44 -1.09 -13.84 4.66
N SER A 45 -1.47 -15.08 4.37
CA SER A 45 -2.83 -15.65 4.25
C SER A 45 -3.87 -15.31 5.33
N LYS A 46 -3.49 -14.54 6.37
CA LYS A 46 -4.33 -14.09 7.48
C LYS A 46 -5.02 -12.73 7.24
N PHE A 47 -4.77 -12.08 6.10
CA PHE A 47 -5.31 -10.76 5.76
C PHE A 47 -5.82 -10.76 4.32
N SER A 48 -7.11 -10.49 4.12
CA SER A 48 -7.66 -10.13 2.80
C SER A 48 -8.01 -8.64 2.77
N LEU A 49 -7.72 -8.01 1.62
CA LEU A 49 -8.20 -6.68 1.28
C LEU A 49 -9.28 -6.86 0.22
N GLU A 50 -10.52 -6.53 0.58
CA GLU A 50 -11.70 -6.68 -0.25
C GLU A 50 -12.33 -5.31 -0.44
N GLU A 51 -12.01 -4.66 -1.56
CA GLU A 51 -12.46 -3.31 -1.96
C GLU A 51 -12.39 -2.26 -0.83
N ASP A 52 -13.42 -2.18 0.01
CA ASP A 52 -13.56 -1.24 1.13
C ASP A 52 -13.43 -1.86 2.52
N ARG A 53 -12.93 -3.09 2.61
CA ARG A 53 -12.80 -3.81 3.87
C ARG A 53 -11.48 -4.55 3.99
N ILE A 54 -10.97 -4.62 5.21
CA ILE A 54 -9.87 -5.50 5.57
C ILE A 54 -10.47 -6.61 6.43
N ILE A 55 -10.23 -7.87 6.05
CA ILE A 55 -10.67 -9.03 6.82
C ILE A 55 -9.43 -9.72 7.40
N VAL A 56 -9.50 -10.00 8.69
CA VAL A 56 -8.41 -10.60 9.47
C VAL A 56 -8.94 -11.76 10.28
N ASP A 57 -8.23 -12.89 10.28
CA ASP A 57 -8.61 -14.02 11.12
C ASP A 57 -8.52 -13.67 12.62
N GLY A 58 -9.44 -14.22 13.40
CA GLY A 58 -9.56 -14.00 14.84
C GLY A 58 -10.47 -12.81 15.18
N THR A 59 -10.95 -12.79 16.42
CA THR A 59 -11.89 -11.78 16.94
C THR A 59 -11.25 -10.81 17.94
N ASN A 60 -10.02 -11.07 18.38
CA ASN A 60 -9.30 -10.27 19.38
C ASN A 60 -8.13 -9.47 18.76
N ASN A 61 -8.34 -8.94 17.56
CA ASN A 61 -7.33 -8.15 16.86
C ASN A 61 -7.28 -6.72 17.43
N LYS A 62 -6.09 -6.23 17.74
CA LYS A 62 -5.86 -4.85 18.19
C LYS A 62 -5.72 -3.94 16.98
N ILE A 63 -6.65 -3.00 16.80
CA ILE A 63 -6.69 -2.13 15.62
C ILE A 63 -6.51 -0.67 16.03
N ASN A 64 -5.57 0.01 15.38
CA ASN A 64 -5.38 1.45 15.48
C ASN A 64 -5.24 2.02 14.07
N ALA A 65 -5.74 3.22 13.84
CA ALA A 65 -5.58 3.89 12.55
C ALA A 65 -5.11 5.32 12.76
N PHE A 66 -4.26 5.78 11.84
CA PHE A 66 -3.65 7.10 11.87
C PHE A 66 -3.67 7.73 10.48
N ALA A 67 -3.93 9.03 10.42
CA ALA A 67 -3.69 9.83 9.22
C ALA A 67 -2.20 10.17 9.09
N LEU A 68 -1.80 10.72 7.94
CA LEU A 68 -0.39 11.06 7.63
C LEU A 68 0.22 12.06 8.63
N ASP A 69 -0.59 12.95 9.20
CA ASP A 69 -0.20 13.93 10.22
C ASP A 69 -0.05 13.30 11.63
N GLY A 70 -0.27 11.99 11.76
CA GLY A 70 -0.22 11.27 13.03
C GLY A 70 -1.52 11.32 13.84
N LYS A 71 -2.56 12.00 13.36
CA LYS A 71 -3.86 12.05 14.04
C LYS A 71 -4.52 10.67 14.08
N ALA A 72 -5.00 10.27 15.25
CA ALA A 72 -5.76 9.04 15.41
C ALA A 72 -7.10 9.11 14.68
N ILE A 73 -7.43 8.04 13.96
CA ILE A 73 -8.70 7.87 13.22
C ILE A 73 -9.49 6.74 13.88
N GLY A 74 -10.76 7.02 14.17
CA GLY A 74 -11.69 6.02 14.68
C GLY A 74 -12.12 5.08 13.55
N LEU A 75 -11.71 3.83 13.64
CA LEU A 75 -12.33 2.74 12.89
C LEU A 75 -13.22 1.95 13.83
N SER A 76 -14.31 1.39 13.31
CA SER A 76 -15.25 0.56 14.06
C SER A 76 -15.26 -0.85 13.49
N PRO A 77 -14.31 -1.72 13.90
CA PRO A 77 -14.28 -3.10 13.45
C PRO A 77 -15.50 -3.88 13.95
N THR A 78 -15.98 -4.80 13.15
CA THR A 78 -16.99 -5.78 13.54
C THR A 78 -16.40 -7.18 13.51
N THR A 79 -17.02 -8.13 14.21
CA THR A 79 -16.60 -9.53 14.19
C THR A 79 -17.71 -10.40 13.61
N ALA A 80 -17.36 -11.26 12.65
CA ALA A 80 -18.26 -12.23 12.04
C ALA A 80 -17.50 -13.51 11.69
N GLU A 81 -18.09 -14.68 11.94
CA GLU A 81 -17.53 -15.99 11.56
C GLU A 81 -16.08 -16.22 12.00
N GLY A 82 -15.72 -15.76 13.21
CA GLY A 82 -14.36 -15.90 13.74
C GLY A 82 -13.33 -14.96 13.12
N LYS A 83 -13.76 -13.98 12.32
CA LYS A 83 -12.93 -12.96 11.68
C LYS A 83 -13.27 -11.57 12.20
N THR A 84 -12.29 -10.67 12.12
CA THR A 84 -12.46 -9.24 12.31
C THR A 84 -12.57 -8.56 10.96
N ILE A 85 -13.60 -7.75 10.78
CA ILE A 85 -13.88 -6.98 9.57
C ILE A 85 -13.70 -5.51 9.90
N ILE A 86 -12.81 -4.84 9.17
CA ILE A 86 -12.50 -3.42 9.33
C ILE A 86 -13.01 -2.71 8.10
N ASN A 87 -14.07 -1.92 8.25
CA ASN A 87 -14.64 -1.14 7.16
C ASN A 87 -13.84 0.17 6.98
N LEU A 88 -13.47 0.46 5.73
CA LEU A 88 -12.63 1.59 5.33
C LEU A 88 -13.44 2.78 4.79
N ASN A 89 -14.78 2.74 4.84
CA ASN A 89 -15.65 3.82 4.34
C ASN A 89 -15.44 5.16 5.05
N ALA A 90 -14.97 5.14 6.30
CA ALA A 90 -14.64 6.35 7.06
C ALA A 90 -13.37 7.06 6.51
N LEU A 91 -12.61 6.40 5.64
CA LEU A 91 -11.40 6.94 5.03
C LEU A 91 -11.80 7.50 3.66
N THR A 92 -12.06 8.80 3.61
CA THR A 92 -12.63 9.45 2.41
C THR A 92 -11.59 9.99 1.44
N HIS A 93 -10.48 10.55 1.94
CA HIS A 93 -9.42 11.10 1.09
C HIS A 93 -8.07 11.15 1.82
N GLY A 94 -6.99 10.81 1.12
CA GLY A 94 -5.62 10.88 1.65
C GLY A 94 -5.01 9.52 2.00
N VAL A 95 -3.94 9.54 2.79
CA VAL A 95 -3.16 8.35 3.15
C VAL A 95 -3.30 8.05 4.62
N TYR A 96 -3.58 6.78 4.92
CA TYR A 96 -3.79 6.28 6.26
C TYR A 96 -2.87 5.08 6.56
N ILE A 97 -2.44 4.98 7.81
CA ILE A 97 -1.72 3.83 8.35
C ILE A 97 -2.65 3.11 9.32
N ILE A 98 -3.03 1.89 8.99
CA ILE A 98 -3.84 1.01 9.82
C ILE A 98 -2.93 -0.04 10.44
N LYS A 99 -2.78 -0.01 11.76
CA LYS A 99 -2.03 -0.98 12.53
C LYS A 99 -2.98 -2.05 13.06
N ILE A 100 -2.73 -3.30 12.72
CA ILE A 100 -3.47 -4.47 13.18
C ILE A 100 -2.48 -5.41 13.86
N ASN A 101 -2.60 -5.55 15.18
CA ASN A 101 -1.63 -6.21 16.04
C ASN A 101 -0.21 -5.64 15.81
N ASN A 102 0.69 -6.48 15.28
CA ASN A 102 2.09 -6.14 15.02
C ASN A 102 2.35 -5.83 13.53
N LYS A 103 1.30 -5.68 12.72
CA LYS A 103 1.40 -5.36 11.29
C LYS A 103 0.82 -3.99 11.00
N SER A 104 1.38 -3.31 10.01
CA SER A 104 0.90 -2.02 9.52
C SER A 104 0.51 -2.13 8.05
N ILE A 105 -0.58 -1.46 7.68
CA ILE A 105 -1.18 -1.44 6.35
C ILE A 105 -1.29 0.02 5.92
N LYS A 106 -0.81 0.34 4.72
CA LYS A 106 -1.01 1.64 4.11
C LYS A 106 -2.25 1.58 3.22
N VAL A 107 -3.18 2.52 3.43
CA VAL A 107 -4.37 2.70 2.60
C VAL A 107 -4.32 4.10 2.00
N ALA A 108 -4.46 4.20 0.68
CA ALA A 108 -4.54 5.47 -0.03
C ALA A 108 -5.93 5.60 -0.66
N ARG A 109 -6.57 6.76 -0.45
CA ARG A 109 -7.90 7.11 -0.97
C ARG A 109 -7.76 8.34 -1.85
N GLN A 110 -8.26 8.24 -3.08
CA GLN A 110 -8.31 9.33 -4.05
C GLN A 110 -9.58 10.15 -3.87
#